data_AF-A0A8T3Z4K9-F1
#
_entry.id   AF-A0A8T3Z4K9-F1
#
_cell.length_a   1.000
_cell.length_b   1.000
_cell.length_c   1.000
_cell.angle_alpha   90.00
_cell.angle_beta   90.00
_cell.angle_gamma   90.00
#
_symmetry.space_group_name_H-M   'P 1'
#
loop_
_entity.id
_entity.type
_entity.pdbx_description
1 polymer ?
#
loop_
_entity_poly.entity_id
_entity_poly.type
_entity_poly.pdbx_seq_one_letter_code
_entity_poly.pdbx_strand_id
1 'polypeptide(L)'
;MAILIKTPTIKSGWETLVKRVMQKGSEIKDERGSLTLELRNTVVTMNRPLELEIPDGYFWSGEKLEIYAEQFLSDDKQGFVYTYGNRLRKHFAGIDQIGEAIRRLKNCKESRRAISVTWDPTTDTKQEEVPCMILVDFKIRDGKLHTTGLWRSHDIYGAWLP
;
A
#
# COMPACT_ATOMS: atom_id res chain seq x y z
N MET A 1 11.39 -1.11 -18.80
CA MET A 1 11.72 -2.41 -18.21
C MET A 1 11.29 -2.39 -16.75
N ALA A 2 10.60 -3.42 -16.26
CA ALA A 2 10.20 -3.49 -14.86
C ALA A 2 11.38 -3.95 -13.99
N ILE A 3 11.54 -3.35 -12.81
CA ILE A 3 12.54 -3.73 -11.82
C ILE A 3 11.88 -4.72 -10.86
N LEU A 4 12.44 -5.93 -10.75
CA LEU A 4 11.99 -6.93 -9.79
C LEU A 4 13.00 -7.03 -8.64
N ILE A 5 12.51 -6.83 -7.42
CA ILE A 5 13.27 -6.99 -6.18
C ILE A 5 12.62 -8.12 -5.39
N LYS A 6 13.43 -9.12 -5.01
CA LYS A 6 12.99 -10.23 -4.16
C LYS A 6 13.70 -10.14 -2.83
N THR A 7 12.94 -10.03 -1.75
CA THR A 7 13.47 -9.93 -0.38
C THR A 7 12.68 -10.84 0.54
N PRO A 8 13.23 -11.28 1.67
CA PRO A 8 12.48 -12.14 2.57
C PRO A 8 11.39 -11.40 3.36
N THR A 9 11.69 -10.19 3.84
CA THR A 9 10.89 -9.45 4.83
C THR A 9 10.55 -8.04 4.36
N ILE A 10 9.63 -7.37 5.07
CA ILE A 10 9.27 -5.97 4.81
C ILE A 10 10.49 -5.06 4.98
N LYS A 11 11.27 -5.23 6.06
CA LYS A 11 12.50 -4.47 6.34
C LYS A 11 13.56 -4.61 5.26
N SER A 12 13.91 -5.84 4.89
CA SER A 12 14.89 -6.07 3.82
C SER A 12 14.42 -5.54 2.46
N GLY A 13 13.10 -5.57 2.22
CA GLY A 13 12.45 -4.91 1.09
C GLY A 13 12.71 -3.40 1.08
N TRP A 14 12.45 -2.74 2.21
CA TRP A 14 12.69 -1.32 2.41
C TRP A 14 14.16 -0.93 2.14
N GLU A 15 15.09 -1.57 2.85
CA GLU A 15 16.52 -1.26 2.77
C GLU A 15 17.04 -1.43 1.34
N THR A 16 16.60 -2.48 0.65
CA THR A 16 16.99 -2.74 -0.74
C THR A 16 16.42 -1.69 -1.68
N LEU A 17 15.15 -1.32 -1.50
CA LEU A 17 14.48 -0.37 -2.36
C LEU A 17 15.02 1.05 -2.16
N VAL A 18 15.23 1.50 -0.92
CA VAL A 18 15.86 2.80 -0.60
C VAL A 18 17.25 2.87 -1.23
N LYS A 19 18.11 1.86 -1.01
CA LYS A 19 19.45 1.82 -1.64
C LYS A 19 19.36 1.92 -3.16
N ARG A 20 18.38 1.26 -3.78
CA ARG A 20 18.19 1.30 -5.24
C ARG A 20 17.74 2.68 -5.72
N VAL A 21 16.80 3.32 -5.04
CA VAL A 21 16.35 4.69 -5.34
C VAL A 21 17.54 5.64 -5.26
N MET A 22 18.35 5.58 -4.21
CA MET A 22 19.53 6.44 -4.08
C MET A 22 20.59 6.21 -5.17
N GLN A 23 20.74 4.99 -5.66
CA GLN A 23 21.77 4.65 -6.66
C GLN A 23 21.34 4.85 -8.11
N LYS A 24 20.04 4.68 -8.41
CA LYS A 24 19.50 4.59 -9.77
C LYS A 24 18.29 5.48 -10.02
N GLY A 25 17.83 6.19 -8.99
CA GLY A 25 16.74 7.15 -9.10
C GLY A 25 17.13 8.30 -10.01
N SER A 26 16.15 8.84 -10.70
CA SER A 26 16.30 10.07 -11.47
C SER A 26 15.77 11.23 -10.65
N GLU A 27 16.48 12.35 -10.63
CA GLU A 27 15.99 13.57 -10.01
C GLU A 27 14.77 14.09 -10.77
N ILE A 28 13.71 14.40 -10.02
CA ILE A 28 12.50 15.03 -10.54
C ILE A 28 12.00 16.08 -9.56
N LYS A 29 11.51 17.19 -10.10
CA LYS A 29 10.80 18.20 -9.33
C LYS A 29 9.31 17.90 -9.39
N ASP A 30 8.68 17.65 -8.25
CA ASP A 30 7.26 17.32 -8.18
C ASP A 30 6.37 18.56 -8.40
N GLU A 31 5.04 18.35 -8.43
CA GLU A 31 4.05 19.41 -8.64
C GLU A 31 4.05 20.47 -7.53
N ARG A 32 4.61 20.15 -6.36
CA ARG A 32 4.77 21.07 -5.21
C ARG A 32 6.12 21.79 -5.25
N GLY A 33 6.96 21.48 -6.23
CA GLY A 33 8.29 22.04 -6.40
C GLY A 33 9.38 21.36 -5.56
N SER A 34 9.08 20.25 -4.89
CA SER A 34 10.06 19.49 -4.11
C SER A 34 10.95 18.64 -5.02
N LEU A 35 12.24 18.57 -4.71
CA LEU A 35 13.15 17.67 -5.39
C LEU A 35 13.04 16.26 -4.81
N THR A 36 12.86 15.27 -5.67
CA THR A 36 12.73 13.87 -5.28
C THR A 36 13.59 12.98 -6.18
N LEU A 37 14.00 11.81 -5.68
CA LEU A 37 14.61 10.75 -6.47
C LEU A 37 13.56 9.71 -6.82
N GLU A 38 13.27 9.55 -8.10
CA GLU A 38 12.21 8.66 -8.59
C GLU A 38 12.79 7.37 -9.19
N LEU A 39 12.22 6.24 -8.77
CA LEU A 39 12.44 4.93 -9.39
C LEU A 39 11.12 4.35 -9.89
N ARG A 40 10.94 4.32 -11.22
CA ARG A 40 9.69 3.89 -11.88
C ARG A 40 9.62 2.38 -12.08
N ASN A 41 8.39 1.85 -12.19
CA ASN A 41 8.09 0.46 -12.58
C ASN A 41 8.80 -0.60 -11.73
N THR A 42 8.67 -0.50 -10.40
CA THR A 42 9.32 -1.42 -9.46
C THR A 42 8.30 -2.35 -8.81
N VAL A 43 8.64 -3.65 -8.76
CA VAL A 43 7.90 -4.69 -8.06
C VAL A 43 8.79 -5.27 -6.98
N VAL A 44 8.32 -5.22 -5.74
CA VAL A 44 8.97 -5.87 -4.60
C VAL A 44 8.13 -7.07 -4.19
N THR A 45 8.75 -8.24 -4.12
CA THR A 45 8.09 -9.47 -3.66
C THR A 45 8.76 -9.99 -2.41
N MET A 46 7.95 -10.42 -1.44
CA MET A 46 8.43 -11.00 -0.20
C MET A 46 7.62 -12.22 0.23
N ASN A 47 8.25 -13.12 0.98
CA ASN A 47 7.68 -14.42 1.36
C ASN A 47 7.47 -14.59 2.87
N ARG A 48 8.02 -13.70 3.70
CA ARG A 48 7.85 -13.68 5.16
C ARG A 48 7.41 -12.28 5.63
N PRO A 49 6.27 -11.76 5.14
CA PRO A 49 5.82 -10.40 5.47
C PRO A 49 5.41 -10.22 6.93
N LEU A 50 5.09 -11.31 7.64
CA LEU A 50 4.69 -11.28 9.05
C LEU A 50 5.88 -11.30 10.02
N GLU A 51 7.11 -11.45 9.53
CA GLU A 51 8.31 -11.23 10.34
C GLU A 51 8.57 -9.73 10.41
N LEU A 52 7.93 -9.10 11.40
CA LEU A 52 7.97 -7.67 11.62
C LEU A 52 9.27 -7.29 12.34
N GLU A 53 10.15 -6.65 11.60
CA GLU A 53 11.33 -5.96 12.13
C GLU A 53 11.24 -4.50 11.71
N ILE A 54 11.25 -3.58 12.67
CA ILE A 54 11.34 -2.16 12.38
C ILE A 54 12.81 -1.85 12.04
N PRO A 55 13.12 -1.24 10.89
CA PRO A 55 14.49 -0.82 10.58
C PRO A 55 15.00 0.21 11.56
N ASP A 56 16.31 0.19 11.82
CA ASP A 56 16.95 1.20 12.66
C ASP A 56 16.75 2.60 12.06
N GLY A 57 16.28 3.54 12.88
CA GLY A 57 16.02 4.92 12.47
C GLY A 57 14.71 5.15 11.70
N TYR A 58 13.82 4.14 11.62
CA TYR A 58 12.51 4.31 11.00
C TYR A 58 11.56 5.15 11.88
N PHE A 59 10.80 6.07 11.27
CA PHE A 59 10.01 7.07 11.99
C PHE A 59 8.77 6.52 12.72
N TRP A 60 8.29 5.34 12.32
CA TRP A 60 7.10 4.72 12.88
C TRP A 60 7.47 3.77 14.02
N SER A 61 7.07 4.11 15.24
CA SER A 61 7.18 3.25 16.41
C SER A 61 6.11 3.58 17.46
N GLY A 62 5.78 2.58 18.29
CA GLY A 62 4.85 2.71 19.42
C GLY A 62 3.45 3.17 19.02
N GLU A 63 2.87 4.05 19.84
CA GLU A 63 1.48 4.54 19.77
C GLU A 63 1.06 5.05 18.37
N LYS A 64 1.97 5.70 17.64
CA LYS A 64 1.66 6.23 16.30
C LYS A 64 1.32 5.12 15.29
N LEU A 65 1.99 3.98 15.39
CA LEU A 65 1.75 2.84 14.51
C LEU A 65 0.40 2.20 14.83
N GLU A 66 0.05 2.11 16.12
CA GLU A 66 -1.25 1.59 16.56
C GLU A 66 -2.40 2.46 16.05
N ILE A 67 -2.29 3.78 16.21
CA ILE A 67 -3.28 4.74 15.67
C ILE A 67 -3.42 4.58 14.15
N TYR A 68 -2.29 4.46 13.44
CA TYR A 68 -2.33 4.26 11.99
C TYR A 68 -3.02 2.94 11.60
N ALA A 69 -2.71 1.85 12.30
CA ALA A 69 -3.34 0.56 12.05
C ALA A 69 -4.86 0.62 12.31
N GLU A 70 -5.30 1.28 13.38
CA GLU A 70 -6.72 1.51 13.65
C GLU A 70 -7.39 2.33 12.54
N GLN A 71 -6.75 3.41 12.10
CA GLN A 71 -7.22 4.23 10.99
C GLN A 71 -7.31 3.43 9.68
N PHE A 72 -6.34 2.55 9.42
CA PHE A 72 -6.30 1.71 8.23
C PHE A 72 -7.44 0.69 8.20
N LEU A 73 -7.88 0.23 9.37
CA LEU A 73 -8.96 -0.75 9.51
C LEU A 73 -10.35 -0.11 9.64
N SER A 74 -10.42 1.14 10.11
CA SER A 74 -11.65 1.89 10.34
C SER A 74 -12.35 2.28 9.04
N ASP A 75 -13.69 2.30 9.05
CA ASP A 75 -14.48 2.82 7.94
C ASP A 75 -14.68 4.35 8.02
N ASP A 76 -14.17 5.00 9.07
CA ASP A 76 -14.22 6.44 9.29
C ASP A 76 -12.99 7.15 8.69
N LYS A 77 -13.19 8.38 8.22
CA LYS A 77 -12.10 9.25 7.75
C LYS A 77 -11.34 9.91 8.89
N GLN A 78 -11.90 9.93 10.11
CA GLN A 78 -11.27 10.50 11.32
C GLN A 78 -10.78 11.95 11.13
N GLY A 79 -11.51 12.75 10.35
CA GLY A 79 -11.15 14.15 10.05
C GLY A 79 -10.11 14.35 8.93
N PHE A 80 -9.58 13.28 8.32
CA PHE A 80 -8.66 13.37 7.18
C PHE A 80 -9.41 13.52 5.85
N VAL A 81 -8.71 14.04 4.82
CA VAL A 81 -9.25 14.14 3.44
C VAL A 81 -9.67 12.74 2.95
N TYR A 82 -8.84 11.74 3.20
CA TYR A 82 -9.16 10.33 3.01
C TYR A 82 -8.37 9.46 4.00
N THR A 83 -8.88 8.24 4.23
CA THR A 83 -8.15 7.14 4.89
C THR A 83 -8.29 5.90 4.03
N TYR A 84 -7.29 5.01 4.03
CA TYR A 84 -7.39 3.77 3.28
C TYR A 84 -8.54 2.89 3.79
N GLY A 85 -8.73 2.82 5.10
CA GLY A 85 -9.85 2.10 5.70
C GLY A 85 -11.20 2.58 5.19
N ASN A 86 -11.47 3.90 5.20
CA ASN A 86 -12.71 4.46 4.64
C ASN A 86 -12.86 4.15 3.15
N ARG A 87 -11.78 4.29 2.35
CA ARG A 87 -11.81 3.97 0.91
C ARG A 87 -12.18 2.52 0.65
N LEU A 88 -11.62 1.61 1.45
CA LEU A 88 -11.82 0.18 1.30
C LEU A 88 -13.14 -0.32 1.89
N ARG A 89 -13.71 0.37 2.89
CA ARG A 89 -14.85 -0.13 3.66
C ARG A 89 -16.17 0.62 3.49
N LYS A 90 -16.16 1.87 3.02
CA LYS A 90 -17.38 2.71 3.03
C LYS A 90 -17.51 3.75 1.91
N HIS A 91 -16.40 4.28 1.40
CA HIS A 91 -16.39 5.41 0.46
C HIS A 91 -17.28 5.19 -0.77
N PHE A 92 -17.22 4.00 -1.36
CA PHE A 92 -17.98 3.66 -2.56
C PHE A 92 -19.40 3.22 -2.20
N ALA A 93 -20.31 4.18 -2.02
CA ALA A 93 -21.72 3.91 -1.72
C ALA A 93 -21.96 2.98 -0.51
N GLY A 94 -21.10 3.06 0.51
CA GLY A 94 -21.19 2.21 1.70
C GLY A 94 -20.71 0.77 1.51
N ILE A 95 -20.04 0.46 0.39
CA ILE A 95 -19.59 -0.91 0.10
C ILE A 95 -18.33 -1.26 0.90
N ASP A 96 -18.43 -2.30 1.73
CA ASP A 96 -17.27 -2.93 2.37
C ASP A 96 -16.56 -3.91 1.41
N GLN A 97 -15.58 -3.40 0.67
CA GLN A 97 -14.84 -4.18 -0.33
C GLN A 97 -13.99 -5.28 0.31
N ILE A 98 -13.46 -5.04 1.51
CA ILE A 98 -12.67 -6.03 2.26
C ILE A 98 -13.57 -7.16 2.77
N GLY A 99 -14.72 -6.81 3.33
CA GLY A 99 -15.75 -7.78 3.72
C GLY A 99 -16.18 -8.65 2.53
N GLU A 100 -16.41 -8.04 1.37
CA GLU A 100 -16.76 -8.75 0.14
C GLU A 100 -15.61 -9.66 -0.37
N ALA A 101 -14.36 -9.21 -0.30
CA ALA A 101 -13.20 -10.02 -0.65
C ALA A 101 -13.09 -11.26 0.25
N ILE A 102 -13.27 -11.09 1.57
CA ILE A 102 -13.29 -12.20 2.54
C ILE A 102 -14.42 -13.18 2.22
N ARG A 103 -15.64 -12.68 1.98
CA ARG A 103 -16.79 -13.52 1.62
C ARG A 103 -16.52 -14.32 0.35
N ARG A 104 -15.93 -13.69 -0.68
CA ARG A 104 -15.57 -14.36 -1.94
C ARG A 104 -14.56 -15.47 -1.74
N LEU A 105 -13.49 -15.23 -0.99
CA LEU A 105 -12.43 -16.23 -0.75
C LEU A 105 -12.90 -17.40 0.13
N LYS A 106 -13.80 -17.14 1.09
CA LYS A 106 -14.46 -18.20 1.87
C LYS A 106 -15.33 -19.09 0.98
N ASN A 107 -16.03 -18.50 0.01
CA ASN A 107 -16.91 -19.25 -0.91
C ASN A 107 -16.15 -19.95 -2.05
N CYS A 108 -15.05 -19.38 -2.52
CA CYS A 108 -14.19 -19.94 -3.57
C CYS A 108 -12.74 -19.51 -3.34
N LYS A 109 -11.89 -20.44 -2.89
CA LYS A 109 -10.47 -20.19 -2.60
C LYS A 109 -9.70 -19.78 -3.87
N GLU A 110 -10.12 -20.28 -5.02
CA GLU A 110 -9.53 -20.01 -6.32
C GLU A 110 -9.97 -18.67 -6.93
N SER A 111 -10.87 -17.94 -6.26
CA SER A 111 -11.42 -16.67 -6.73
C SER A 111 -10.32 -15.74 -7.24
N ARG A 112 -10.58 -15.16 -8.41
CA ARG A 112 -9.75 -14.14 -9.06
C ARG A 112 -10.37 -12.76 -8.93
N ARG A 113 -11.38 -12.62 -8.05
CA ARG A 113 -12.26 -11.45 -7.94
C ARG A 113 -12.27 -10.87 -6.51
N ALA A 114 -11.30 -11.23 -5.67
CA ALA A 114 -11.15 -10.67 -4.33
C ALA A 114 -10.19 -9.47 -4.40
N ILE A 115 -10.74 -8.38 -4.91
CA ILE A 115 -10.03 -7.12 -5.21
C ILE A 115 -10.74 -5.98 -4.49
N SER A 116 -9.97 -4.96 -4.12
CA SER A 116 -10.48 -3.70 -3.61
C SER A 116 -9.70 -2.55 -4.24
N VAL A 117 -10.38 -1.43 -4.48
CA VAL A 117 -9.80 -0.22 -5.07
C VAL A 117 -10.02 0.97 -4.15
N THR A 118 -9.17 1.97 -4.25
CA THR A 118 -9.24 3.18 -3.43
C THR A 118 -9.42 4.45 -4.26
N TRP A 119 -8.96 4.44 -5.52
CA TRP A 119 -9.09 5.56 -6.45
C TRP A 119 -10.53 5.70 -6.91
N ASP A 120 -11.09 6.89 -6.70
CA ASP A 120 -12.40 7.32 -7.16
C ASP A 120 -12.24 8.39 -8.23
N PRO A 121 -12.43 8.09 -9.53
CA PRO A 121 -12.28 9.06 -10.60
C PRO A 121 -13.19 10.29 -10.47
N THR A 122 -14.33 10.17 -9.78
CA THR A 122 -15.29 11.28 -9.67
C THR A 122 -14.84 12.35 -8.67
N THR A 123 -14.07 11.90 -7.66
CA THR A 123 -13.55 12.70 -6.55
C THR A 123 -12.08 13.07 -6.79
N ASP A 124 -11.23 12.07 -7.02
CA ASP A 124 -9.78 12.18 -6.94
C ASP A 124 -9.16 12.92 -8.14
N THR A 125 -9.83 12.96 -9.29
CA THR A 125 -9.38 13.79 -10.44
C THR A 125 -9.47 15.30 -10.15
N LYS A 126 -10.15 15.71 -9.08
CA LYS A 126 -10.38 17.12 -8.72
C LYS A 126 -9.73 17.52 -7.40
N GLN A 127 -8.98 16.61 -6.77
CA GLN A 127 -8.39 16.81 -5.44
C GLN A 127 -6.87 16.74 -5.54
N GLU A 128 -6.20 17.52 -4.69
CA GLU A 128 -4.73 17.49 -4.60
C GLU A 128 -4.24 16.33 -3.72
N GLU A 129 -4.97 16.04 -2.64
CA GLU A 129 -4.65 14.97 -1.69
C GLU A 129 -5.46 13.70 -2.02
N VAL A 130 -4.79 12.73 -2.63
CA VAL A 130 -5.42 11.55 -3.25
C VAL A 130 -4.67 10.25 -2.93
N PRO A 131 -5.36 9.09 -2.90
CA PRO A 131 -4.77 7.83 -2.49
C PRO A 131 -3.59 7.40 -3.37
N CYS A 132 -2.50 6.97 -2.72
CA CYS A 132 -1.29 6.47 -3.38
C CYS A 132 -1.40 4.98 -3.70
N MET A 133 -1.82 4.16 -2.73
CA MET A 133 -2.27 2.79 -2.98
C MET A 133 -3.58 2.88 -3.75
N ILE A 134 -3.69 2.26 -4.93
CA ILE A 134 -4.90 2.30 -5.79
C ILE A 134 -5.65 0.97 -5.85
N LEU A 135 -4.97 -0.14 -5.56
CA LEU A 135 -5.54 -1.50 -5.65
C LEU A 135 -4.90 -2.42 -4.61
N VAL A 136 -5.72 -3.27 -4.00
CA VAL A 136 -5.28 -4.44 -3.23
C VAL A 136 -6.01 -5.67 -3.78
N ASP A 137 -5.25 -6.73 -4.05
CA ASP A 137 -5.76 -7.99 -4.57
C ASP A 137 -5.31 -9.17 -3.70
N PHE A 138 -6.24 -10.09 -3.47
CA PHE A 138 -6.07 -11.24 -2.60
C PHE A 138 -6.32 -12.54 -3.35
N LYS A 139 -5.42 -13.52 -3.19
CA LYS A 139 -5.54 -14.84 -3.81
C LYS A 139 -5.10 -15.92 -2.83
N ILE A 140 -5.89 -16.98 -2.66
CA ILE A 140 -5.45 -18.16 -1.92
C ILE A 140 -4.85 -19.17 -2.90
N ARG A 141 -3.56 -19.48 -2.78
CA ARG A 141 -2.86 -20.49 -3.59
C ARG A 141 -2.00 -21.35 -2.67
N ASP A 142 -2.01 -22.66 -2.88
CA ASP A 142 -1.24 -23.62 -2.08
C ASP A 142 -1.43 -23.44 -0.56
N GLY A 143 -2.68 -23.16 -0.15
CA GLY A 143 -3.06 -22.93 1.25
C GLY A 143 -2.59 -21.59 1.84
N LYS A 144 -1.97 -20.70 1.06
CA LYS A 144 -1.45 -19.40 1.50
C LYS A 144 -2.24 -18.24 0.90
N LEU A 145 -2.41 -17.17 1.67
CA LEU A 145 -2.96 -15.91 1.17
C LEU A 145 -1.83 -15.09 0.54
N HIS A 146 -1.93 -14.86 -0.76
CA HIS A 146 -1.10 -13.93 -1.50
C HIS A 146 -1.80 -12.59 -1.59
N THR A 147 -1.08 -11.52 -1.24
CA THR A 147 -1.56 -10.15 -1.31
C THR A 147 -0.71 -9.37 -2.30
N THR A 148 -1.36 -8.67 -3.22
CA THR A 148 -0.71 -7.72 -4.14
C THR A 148 -1.29 -6.35 -3.90
N GLY A 149 -0.46 -5.41 -3.46
CA GLY A 149 -0.81 -3.99 -3.44
C GLY A 149 -0.20 -3.29 -4.66
N LEU A 150 -0.93 -2.32 -5.21
CA LEU A 150 -0.46 -1.48 -6.31
C LEU A 150 -0.53 -0.02 -5.88
N TRP A 151 0.61 0.65 -5.97
CA TRP A 151 0.74 2.09 -5.72
C TRP A 151 1.02 2.83 -7.02
N ARG A 152 0.30 3.93 -7.27
CA ARG A 152 0.59 4.84 -8.40
C ARG A 152 1.82 5.71 -8.14
N SER A 153 2.07 6.00 -6.86
CA SER A 153 3.21 6.72 -6.30
C SER A 153 3.38 6.23 -4.86
N HIS A 154 4.61 6.16 -4.36
CA HIS A 154 4.88 5.68 -3.01
C HIS A 154 6.11 6.37 -2.45
N ASP A 155 5.95 7.10 -1.34
CA ASP A 155 7.08 7.54 -0.53
C ASP A 155 7.72 6.32 0.12
N ILE A 156 8.78 5.82 -0.50
CA ILE A 156 9.50 4.65 -0.03
C ILE A 156 10.20 4.92 1.31
N TYR A 157 10.62 6.15 1.57
CA TYR A 157 11.36 6.44 2.79
C TYR A 157 10.43 6.51 4.00
N GLY A 158 9.35 7.30 3.92
CA GLY A 158 8.44 7.56 5.05
C GLY A 158 7.21 6.66 5.15
N ALA A 159 6.77 6.02 4.06
CA ALA A 159 5.45 5.37 3.98
C ALA A 159 5.48 3.90 3.57
N TRP A 160 6.63 3.22 3.69
CA TRP A 160 6.80 1.81 3.32
C TRP A 160 6.34 0.80 4.37
N LEU A 161 6.61 1.06 5.66
CA LEU A 161 6.32 0.15 6.78
C LEU A 161 5.05 0.43 7.61
N PRO A 162 4.16 1.39 7.29
CA PRO A 162 3.07 1.69 8.20
C PRO A 162 2.03 0.56 8.23
#